data_AF-A0AAW6MCS8-F1
#
_entry.id   AF-A0AAW6MCS8-F1
#
_cell.length_a   1.000
_cell.length_b   1.000
_cell.length_c   1.000
_cell.angle_alpha   90.00
_cell.angle_beta   90.00
_cell.angle_gamma   90.00
#
_symmetry.space_group_name_H-M   'P 1'
#
loop_
_entity.id
_entity.type
_entity.pdbx_description
1 polymer ?
#
loop_
_entity_poly.entity_id
_entity_poly.type
_entity_poly.pdbx_seq_one_letter_code
_entity_poly.pdbx_strand_id
1 'polypeptide(L)'
;WDYFEDADRKKLYETYAALLDLRHTYPELFASNTTFSWKVGTANWDNGRTLSATSIDGKYLVVVGNFTLSDKNFSVTFQETGTWYELLQDNEPLRVSSTTQTIDVPAHE
;
A
#
# COMPACT_ATOMS: atom_id res chain seq x y z
N TRP A 1 8.62 24.81 -18.53
CA TRP A 1 7.56 24.62 -17.51
C TRP A 1 8.23 23.80 -16.44
N ASP A 2 8.54 24.43 -15.30
CA ASP A 2 9.52 23.92 -14.33
C ASP A 2 8.88 22.88 -13.39
N TYR A 3 7.83 22.19 -13.86
CA TYR A 3 7.04 21.23 -13.09
C TYR A 3 7.88 20.03 -12.62
N PHE A 4 8.88 19.66 -13.42
CA PHE A 4 9.81 18.58 -13.12
C PHE A 4 11.04 19.04 -12.33
N GLU A 5 11.22 20.35 -12.10
CA GLU A 5 12.34 20.87 -11.32
C GLU A 5 12.02 20.93 -9.81
N ASP A 6 10.73 20.83 -9.45
CA ASP A 6 10.25 20.70 -8.07
C ASP A 6 10.10 19.21 -7.70
N ALA A 7 10.93 18.74 -6.78
CA ALA A 7 11.00 17.34 -6.38
C ALA A 7 9.69 16.83 -5.76
N ASP A 8 8.98 17.67 -5.00
CA ASP A 8 7.73 17.28 -4.35
C ASP A 8 6.61 17.12 -5.39
N ARG A 9 6.56 18.02 -6.38
CA ARG A 9 5.60 17.92 -7.50
C ARG A 9 5.87 16.72 -8.38
N LYS A 10 7.16 16.41 -8.61
CA LYS A 10 7.56 15.22 -9.34
C LYS A 10 7.16 13.95 -8.59
N LYS A 11 7.45 13.85 -7.28
CA LYS A 11 7.03 12.70 -6.44
C LYS A 11 5.51 12.52 -6.49
N LEU A 12 4.74 13.61 -6.33
CA LEU A 12 3.28 13.56 -6.44
C LEU A 12 2.81 13.01 -7.78
N TYR A 13 3.38 13.49 -8.89
CA TYR A 13 3.05 12.99 -10.22
C TYR A 13 3.37 11.50 -10.38
N GLU A 14 4.56 11.06 -9.95
CA GLU A 14 5.00 9.66 -10.03
C GLU A 14 4.11 8.75 -9.20
N THR A 15 3.75 9.15 -7.96
CA THR A 15 2.80 8.42 -7.12
C THR A 15 1.44 8.26 -7.80
N TYR A 16 0.86 9.34 -8.34
CA TYR A 16 -0.44 9.26 -9.01
C TYR A 16 -0.38 8.41 -10.28
N ALA A 17 0.69 8.54 -11.06
CA ALA A 17 0.90 7.70 -12.25
C ALA A 17 0.96 6.21 -11.87
N ALA A 18 1.72 5.85 -10.83
CA ALA A 18 1.81 4.47 -10.34
C ALA A 18 0.47 3.93 -9.83
N LEU A 19 -0.30 4.72 -9.08
CA LEU A 19 -1.62 4.31 -8.57
C LEU A 19 -2.64 4.13 -9.70
N LEU A 20 -2.62 5.01 -10.71
CA LEU A 20 -3.46 4.86 -11.89
C LEU A 20 -3.08 3.63 -12.69
N ASP A 21 -1.79 3.40 -12.92
CA ASP A 21 -1.28 2.22 -13.61
C ASP A 21 -1.68 0.93 -12.87
N LEU A 22 -1.53 0.87 -11.54
CA LEU A 22 -2.01 -0.25 -10.72
C LEU A 22 -3.50 -0.51 -10.97
N ARG A 23 -4.32 0.53 -10.94
CA ARG A 23 -5.77 0.42 -11.15
C ARG A 23 -6.14 -0.06 -12.55
N HIS A 24 -5.40 0.37 -13.56
CA HIS A 24 -5.62 -0.03 -14.95
C HIS A 24 -5.11 -1.44 -15.24
N THR A 25 -3.98 -1.82 -14.65
CA THR A 25 -3.32 -3.11 -14.85
C THR A 25 -4.01 -4.24 -14.10
N TYR A 26 -4.58 -3.96 -12.91
CA TYR A 26 -5.28 -4.95 -12.08
C TYR A 26 -6.73 -4.54 -11.79
N PRO A 27 -7.59 -4.38 -12.82
CA PRO A 27 -8.97 -3.94 -12.63
C PRO A 27 -9.80 -4.88 -11.73
N GLU A 28 -9.42 -6.15 -11.62
CA GLU A 28 -10.01 -7.16 -10.73
C GLU A 28 -9.87 -6.84 -9.24
N LEU A 29 -8.88 -6.04 -8.85
CA LEU A 29 -8.71 -5.55 -7.48
C LEU A 29 -9.67 -4.38 -7.15
N PHE A 30 -10.40 -3.87 -8.14
CA PHE A 30 -11.31 -2.72 -8.01
C PHE A 30 -12.72 -3.01 -8.55
N ALA A 31 -13.01 -4.28 -8.84
CA ALA A 31 -14.30 -4.71 -9.32
C ALA A 31 -15.35 -4.71 -8.19
N SER A 32 -16.64 -4.66 -8.54
CA SER A 32 -17.73 -4.62 -7.55
C SER A 32 -17.84 -5.88 -6.68
N ASN A 33 -17.20 -6.97 -7.11
CA ASN A 33 -17.19 -8.27 -6.44
C ASN A 33 -15.86 -8.53 -5.70
N THR A 34 -14.94 -7.56 -5.66
CA THR A 34 -13.72 -7.61 -4.84
C THR A 34 -14.10 -7.47 -3.37
N THR A 35 -13.49 -8.30 -2.52
CA THR A 35 -13.67 -8.20 -1.07
C THR A 35 -12.67 -7.21 -0.50
N PHE A 36 -13.15 -6.20 0.22
CA PHE A 36 -12.32 -5.22 0.92
C PHE A 36 -12.41 -5.41 2.43
N SER A 37 -11.30 -5.17 3.12
CA SER A 37 -11.22 -5.08 4.57
C SER A 37 -10.37 -3.89 4.96
N TRP A 38 -10.69 -3.21 6.05
CA TRP A 38 -9.92 -2.06 6.50
C TRP A 38 -9.94 -1.85 8.00
N LYS A 39 -8.83 -1.34 8.53
CA LYS A 39 -8.65 -0.89 9.91
C LYS A 39 -8.30 0.60 9.89
N VAL A 40 -9.33 1.45 9.86
CA VAL A 40 -9.19 2.91 9.70
C VAL A 40 -9.90 3.69 10.82
N GLY A 41 -10.16 3.02 11.94
CA GLY A 41 -10.80 3.63 13.10
C GLY A 41 -9.87 4.57 13.86
N THR A 42 -10.39 5.25 14.87
CA THR A 42 -9.60 6.13 15.75
C THR A 42 -8.48 5.39 16.48
N ALA A 43 -8.70 4.14 16.88
CA ALA A 43 -7.68 3.30 17.52
C ALA A 43 -6.52 2.91 16.57
N ASN A 44 -6.66 3.14 15.26
CA ASN A 44 -5.66 2.78 14.25
C ASN A 44 -4.74 3.95 13.87
N TRP A 45 -4.91 5.15 14.43
CA TRP A 45 -4.00 6.27 14.15
C TRP A 45 -2.56 5.94 14.56
N ASP A 46 -2.36 5.45 15.80
CA ASP A 46 -1.02 5.16 16.31
C ASP A 46 -0.50 3.76 15.95
N ASN A 47 -1.40 2.85 15.61
CA ASN A 47 -1.11 1.43 15.34
C ASN A 47 -1.07 1.09 13.84
N GLY A 48 -1.12 2.12 12.98
CA GLY A 48 -1.16 1.97 11.54
C GLY A 48 -2.58 1.75 11.02
N ARG A 49 -2.88 2.41 9.90
CA ARG A 49 -4.12 2.21 9.15
C ARG A 49 -3.85 1.25 8.02
N THR A 50 -4.69 0.23 7.89
CA THR A 50 -4.54 -0.75 6.82
C THR A 50 -5.81 -0.90 6.00
N LEU A 51 -5.63 -1.20 4.72
CA LEU A 51 -6.68 -1.65 3.82
C LEU A 51 -6.16 -2.88 3.08
N SER A 52 -7.03 -3.83 2.82
CA SER A 52 -6.71 -4.94 1.92
C SER A 52 -7.85 -5.21 0.96
N ALA A 53 -7.48 -5.68 -0.23
CA ALA A 53 -8.41 -6.13 -1.26
C ALA A 53 -8.05 -7.55 -1.68
N THR A 54 -9.07 -8.38 -1.88
CA THR A 54 -8.96 -9.73 -2.41
C THR A 54 -9.92 -9.85 -3.58
N SER A 55 -9.39 -10.02 -4.79
CA SER A 55 -10.20 -10.31 -5.97
C SER A 55 -10.67 -11.77 -5.96
N ILE A 56 -11.67 -12.08 -6.79
CA ILE A 56 -12.21 -13.45 -6.90
C ILE A 56 -11.23 -14.43 -7.56
N ASP A 57 -10.38 -13.92 -8.45
CA ASP A 57 -9.35 -14.70 -9.15
C ASP A 57 -8.03 -14.81 -8.35
N GLY A 58 -8.02 -14.39 -7.08
CA GLY A 58 -6.90 -14.63 -6.16
C GLY A 58 -5.75 -13.63 -6.28
N LYS A 59 -6.04 -12.38 -6.67
CA LYS A 59 -5.12 -11.25 -6.53
C LYS A 59 -5.36 -10.55 -5.21
N TYR A 60 -4.27 -10.03 -4.65
CA TYR A 60 -4.30 -9.38 -3.36
C TYR A 60 -3.61 -8.01 -3.42
N LEU A 61 -4.17 -7.06 -2.67
CA LEU A 61 -3.58 -5.76 -2.41
C LEU A 61 -3.59 -5.53 -0.90
N VAL A 62 -2.49 -5.02 -0.37
CA VAL A 62 -2.39 -4.54 1.01
C VAL A 62 -1.84 -3.12 0.98
N VAL A 63 -2.52 -2.22 1.67
CA VAL A 63 -2.12 -0.83 1.87
C VAL A 63 -1.91 -0.61 3.36
N VAL A 64 -0.82 0.05 3.71
CA VAL A 64 -0.44 0.39 5.08
C VAL A 64 -0.09 1.87 5.09
N GLY A 65 -0.60 2.62 6.06
CA GLY A 65 -0.30 4.05 6.20
C GLY A 65 0.05 4.42 7.64
N ASN A 66 1.14 5.18 7.77
CA ASN A 66 1.65 5.84 8.97
C ASN A 66 1.24 7.32 8.98
N PHE A 67 0.15 7.62 9.67
CA PHE A 67 -0.32 8.99 9.79
C PHE A 67 0.29 9.74 10.98
N THR A 68 1.40 9.26 11.54
CA THR A 68 2.05 9.84 12.72
C THR A 68 3.31 10.62 12.32
N LEU A 69 3.88 11.36 13.26
CA LEU A 69 5.06 12.23 13.04
C LEU A 69 6.40 11.47 13.11
N SER A 70 6.38 10.15 13.31
CA SER A 70 7.58 9.32 13.51
C SER A 70 7.47 8.02 12.74
N ASP A 71 8.61 7.51 12.28
CA ASP A 71 8.72 6.18 11.69
C ASP A 71 8.23 5.12 12.69
N LYS A 72 7.43 4.16 12.22
CA LYS A 72 6.81 3.16 13.07
C LYS A 72 6.77 1.80 12.40
N ASN A 73 6.81 0.78 13.25
CA ASN A 73 6.64 -0.61 12.85
C ASN A 73 5.19 -1.02 13.06
N PHE A 74 4.54 -1.54 12.01
CA PHE A 74 3.17 -2.01 12.06
C PHE A 74 3.08 -3.50 11.80
N SER A 75 2.19 -4.16 12.55
CA SER A 75 1.84 -5.56 12.31
C SER A 75 0.82 -5.62 11.18
N VAL A 76 1.25 -6.09 10.01
CA VAL A 76 0.47 -6.14 8.77
C VAL A 76 0.08 -7.58 8.48
N THR A 77 -1.19 -7.78 8.14
CA THR A 77 -1.71 -9.09 7.76
C THR A 77 -1.74 -9.20 6.23
N PHE A 78 -1.11 -10.24 5.70
CA PHE A 78 -1.10 -10.60 4.29
C PHE A 78 -1.95 -11.86 4.09
N GLN A 79 -2.60 -11.95 2.93
CA GLN A 79 -3.46 -13.09 2.58
C GLN A 79 -2.65 -14.37 2.35
N GLU A 80 -1.41 -14.22 1.87
CA GLU A 80 -0.51 -15.34 1.60
C GLU A 80 0.95 -14.96 1.84
N THR A 81 1.77 -15.99 2.06
CA THR A 81 3.23 -15.85 2.05
C THR A 81 3.74 -15.86 0.62
N GLY A 82 4.90 -15.27 0.37
CA GLY A 82 5.45 -15.18 -0.97
C GLY A 82 6.22 -13.89 -1.22
N THR A 83 6.36 -13.54 -2.49
CA THR A 83 6.96 -12.26 -2.90
C THR A 83 5.83 -11.30 -3.20
N TRP A 84 5.77 -10.23 -2.43
CA TRP A 84 4.94 -9.07 -2.67
C TRP A 84 5.78 -7.97 -3.31
N TYR A 85 5.16 -6.98 -3.93
CA TYR A 85 5.87 -5.88 -4.59
C TYR A 85 5.40 -4.55 -4.00
N GLU A 86 6.34 -3.75 -3.52
CA GLU A 86 6.08 -2.45 -2.93
C GLU A 86 5.96 -1.39 -4.03
N LEU A 87 4.72 -1.08 -4.41
CA LEU A 87 4.41 -0.25 -5.58
C LEU A 87 5.11 1.12 -5.56
N LEU A 88 5.13 1.78 -4.39
CA LEU A 88 5.67 3.15 -4.24
C LEU A 88 7.19 3.20 -4.11
N GLN A 89 7.84 2.03 -4.02
CA GLN A 89 9.29 1.88 -3.99
C GLN A 89 9.74 1.14 -5.26
N ASP A 90 9.34 1.65 -6.43
CA ASP A 90 9.70 1.09 -7.75
C ASP A 90 9.40 -0.41 -7.91
N ASN A 91 8.31 -0.90 -7.29
CA ASN A 91 7.98 -2.33 -7.21
C ASN A 91 9.11 -3.18 -6.59
N GLU A 92 9.77 -2.69 -5.55
CA GLU A 92 10.78 -3.46 -4.81
C GLU A 92 10.14 -4.76 -4.25
N PRO A 93 10.79 -5.92 -4.44
CA PRO A 93 10.25 -7.18 -3.94
C PRO A 93 10.36 -7.28 -2.41
N LEU A 94 9.21 -7.39 -1.76
CA LEU A 94 9.07 -7.68 -0.33
C LEU A 94 8.82 -9.17 -0.11
N ARG A 95 9.72 -9.85 0.60
CA ARG A 95 9.52 -11.24 0.99
C ARG A 95 8.65 -11.35 2.24
N VAL A 96 7.46 -11.91 2.09
CA VAL A 96 6.52 -12.20 3.18
C VAL A 96 6.65 -13.66 3.59
N SER A 97 7.15 -13.90 4.80
CA SER A 97 7.42 -15.26 5.31
C SER A 97 6.32 -15.81 6.23
N SER A 98 5.39 -14.96 6.65
CA SER A 98 4.24 -15.27 7.51
C SER A 98 3.06 -14.39 7.10
N THR A 99 1.83 -14.88 7.24
CA THR A 99 0.62 -14.09 6.96
C THR A 99 0.44 -12.91 7.92
N THR A 100 1.26 -12.80 8.96
CA THR A 100 1.44 -11.57 9.75
C THR A 100 2.92 -11.26 9.83
N GLN A 101 3.30 -10.06 9.39
CA GLN A 101 4.68 -9.59 9.35
C GLN A 101 4.73 -8.11 9.80
N THR A 102 5.82 -7.77 10.48
CA THR A 102 6.09 -6.38 10.85
C THR A 102 6.70 -5.65 9.66
N ILE A 103 6.13 -4.50 9.31
CA ILE A 103 6.61 -3.61 8.25
C ILE A 103 6.98 -2.27 8.90
N ASP A 104 8.14 -1.74 8.54
CA ASP A 104 8.57 -0.39 8.91
C ASP A 104 7.98 0.59 7.89
N VAL A 105 7.28 1.62 8.38
CA VAL A 105 6.65 2.65 7.54
C VAL A 105 7.10 4.01 8.04
N PRO A 106 7.78 4.83 7.21
CA PRO A 106 8.22 6.17 7.59
C PRO A 106 7.06 7.08 8.02
N ALA A 107 7.37 8.14 8.76
CA ALA A 107 6.37 9.16 9.08
C ALA A 107 5.70 9.72 7.83
N HIS A 108 4.37 9.82 7.84
CA HIS A 108 3.55 10.41 6.77
C HIS A 108 3.49 9.64 5.43
N GLU A 109 3.91 8.38 5.40
CA GLU A 109 3.75 7.47 4.25
C GLU A 109 2.54 6.55 4.42
#